data_AF-A0A8J3F2H9-F1
#
_entry.id   AF-A0A8J3F2H9-F1
#
_cell.length_a   1.000
_cell.length_b   1.000
_cell.length_c   1.000
_cell.angle_alpha   90.00
_cell.angle_beta   90.00
_cell.angle_gamma   90.00
#
_symmetry.space_group_name_H-M   'P 1'
#
loop_
_entity.id
_entity.type
_entity.pdbx_description
1 polymer ?
#
loop_
_entity_poly.entity_id
_entity_poly.type
_entity_poly.pdbx_seq_one_letter_code
_entity_poly.pdbx_strand_id
1 'polypeptide(L)'
;MYSSGCRIGEIVLINRSDTNWSNNSVIVRGKGYKEREVYFNVRSEIWLNRYLNEQKDEDAALFVTDRAPHRLSIAQTRYIIKNVSLRSEFNKEISPHQLRHSYATH
;
A
#
# COMPACT_ATOMS: atom_id res chain seq x y z
N MET A 1 -4.72 1.03 -0.64
CA MET A 1 -5.66 0.99 0.52
C MET A 1 -6.92 1.80 0.24
N TYR A 2 -6.81 3.11 -0.01
CA TYR A 2 -7.96 3.96 -0.35
C TYR A 2 -8.50 3.73 -1.77
N SER A 3 -7.63 3.41 -2.73
CA SER A 3 -8.02 3.13 -4.13
C SER A 3 -8.33 1.67 -4.43
N SER A 4 -8.05 0.77 -3.48
CA SER A 4 -8.00 -0.68 -3.72
C SER A 4 -8.72 -1.52 -2.65
N GLY A 5 -9.09 -0.92 -1.52
CA GLY A 5 -9.70 -1.65 -0.39
C GLY A 5 -8.80 -2.70 0.28
N CYS A 6 -7.50 -2.80 -0.07
CA CYS A 6 -6.60 -3.78 0.55
C CYS A 6 -6.40 -3.55 2.05
N ARG A 7 -6.30 -4.64 2.82
CA ARG A 7 -5.91 -4.59 4.23
C ARG A 7 -4.42 -4.28 4.37
N ILE A 8 -4.04 -3.64 5.49
CA ILE A 8 -2.63 -3.32 5.76
C ILE A 8 -1.71 -4.54 5.72
N GLY A 9 -2.17 -5.67 6.26
CA GLY A 9 -1.41 -6.93 6.25
C GLY A 9 -1.24 -7.53 4.86
N GLU A 10 -2.15 -7.21 3.93
CA GLU A 10 -2.03 -7.65 2.53
C GLU A 10 -1.00 -6.76 1.81
N ILE A 11 -1.03 -5.44 2.06
CA ILE A 11 -0.16 -4.45 1.40
C ILE A 11 1.33 -4.69 1.71
N VAL A 12 1.67 -4.96 2.97
CA VAL A 12 3.08 -5.17 3.36
C VAL A 12 3.70 -6.43 2.77
N LEU A 13 2.87 -7.37 2.29
CA LEU A 13 3.29 -8.62 1.68
C LEU A 13 3.39 -8.56 0.16
N ILE A 14 3.00 -7.44 -0.47
CA ILE A 14 3.06 -7.28 -1.92
C ILE A 14 4.51 -7.23 -2.38
N ASN A 15 4.80 -7.95 -3.47
CA ASN A 15 6.06 -7.84 -4.19
C ASN A 15 5.91 -6.98 -5.44
N ARG A 16 7.02 -6.44 -5.95
CA ARG A 16 7.05 -5.69 -7.22
C ARG A 16 6.50 -6.54 -8.38
N SER A 17 6.79 -7.85 -8.38
CA SER A 17 6.30 -8.82 -9.36
C SER A 17 4.80 -9.10 -9.29
N ASP A 18 4.12 -8.77 -8.19
CA ASP A 18 2.68 -8.99 -8.03
C ASP A 18 1.85 -7.89 -8.72
N THR A 19 2.50 -6.85 -9.26
CA THR A 19 1.84 -5.66 -9.86
C THR A 19 1.79 -5.77 -11.39
N ASN A 20 0.60 -5.59 -11.96
CA ASN A 20 0.36 -5.50 -13.39
C ASN A 20 0.03 -4.05 -13.77
N TRP A 21 1.02 -3.35 -14.32
CA TRP A 21 0.90 -1.95 -14.72
C TRP A 21 -0.04 -1.74 -15.91
N SER A 22 -0.13 -2.70 -16.83
CA SER A 22 -1.01 -2.59 -18.00
C SER A 22 -2.49 -2.59 -17.62
N ASN A 23 -2.86 -3.36 -16.58
CA ASN A 23 -4.23 -3.45 -16.07
C ASN A 23 -4.49 -2.61 -14.81
N ASN A 24 -3.49 -1.87 -14.33
CA ASN A 24 -3.56 -1.15 -13.06
C ASN A 24 -4.09 -2.03 -11.91
N SER A 25 -3.50 -3.22 -11.79
CA SER A 25 -3.91 -4.24 -10.83
C SER A 25 -2.75 -4.82 -10.05
N VAL A 26 -3.06 -5.39 -8.88
CA VAL A 26 -2.08 -6.05 -8.02
C VAL A 26 -2.69 -7.30 -7.41
N ILE A 27 -1.90 -8.37 -7.37
CA ILE A 27 -2.28 -9.62 -6.70
C ILE A 27 -2.02 -9.47 -5.21
N VAL A 28 -3.05 -9.71 -4.39
CA VAL A 28 -2.92 -9.70 -2.93
C VAL A 28 -3.29 -11.04 -2.33
N ARG A 29 -2.53 -11.44 -1.30
CA ARG A 29 -2.68 -12.71 -0.59
C ARG A 29 -3.51 -12.51 0.68
N GLY A 30 -4.72 -13.08 0.69
CA GLY A 30 -5.65 -13.02 1.81
C GLY A 30 -5.54 -14.19 2.80
N LYS A 31 -6.54 -14.32 3.68
CA LYS A 31 -6.64 -15.42 4.64
C LYS A 31 -6.68 -16.76 3.89
N GLY A 32 -5.86 -17.72 4.35
CA GLY A 32 -5.75 -19.04 3.74
C GLY A 32 -4.96 -19.05 2.42
N TYR A 33 -4.05 -18.08 2.22
CA TYR A 33 -3.23 -17.94 1.01
C TYR A 33 -4.03 -17.82 -0.29
N LYS A 34 -5.30 -17.42 -0.19
CA LYS A 34 -6.11 -17.14 -1.38
C LYS A 34 -5.66 -15.84 -2.01
N GLU A 35 -5.28 -15.92 -3.27
CA GLU A 35 -4.93 -14.77 -4.08
C GLU A 35 -6.19 -14.13 -4.65
N ARG A 36 -6.18 -12.80 -4.74
CA ARG A 36 -7.17 -12.05 -5.52
C ARG A 36 -6.47 -10.90 -6.21
N GLU A 37 -6.92 -10.61 -7.42
CA GLU A 37 -6.54 -9.40 -8.12
C GLU A 37 -7.34 -8.21 -7.58
N VAL A 38 -6.66 -7.10 -7.39
CA VAL A 38 -7.26 -5.85 -6.93
C VAL A 38 -6.79 -4.73 -7.82
N TYR A 39 -7.74 -3.95 -8.33
CA TYR A 39 -7.46 -2.80 -9.17
C TYR A 39 -7.18 -1.54 -8.35
N PHE A 40 -6.37 -0.66 -8.90
CA PHE A 40 -6.10 0.67 -8.39
C PHE A 40 -6.27 1.70 -9.51
N ASN A 41 -6.45 2.97 -9.15
CA ASN A 41 -6.66 4.01 -10.15
C ASN A 41 -5.33 4.53 -10.72
N VAL A 42 -5.41 5.21 -11.86
CA VAL A 42 -4.26 5.86 -12.54
C VAL A 42 -3.50 6.81 -11.61
N ARG A 43 -4.19 7.49 -10.69
CA ARG A 43 -3.51 8.33 -9.70
C ARG A 43 -2.57 7.52 -8.80
N SER A 44 -2.98 6.33 -8.38
CA SER A 44 -2.12 5.41 -7.59
C SER A 44 -0.93 4.94 -8.42
N GLU A 45 -1.14 4.63 -9.70
CA GLU A 45 -0.09 4.24 -10.64
C GLU A 45 1.03 5.29 -10.72
N ILE A 46 0.68 6.57 -10.92
CA ILE A 46 1.63 7.68 -11.00
C ILE A 46 2.51 7.76 -9.73
N TRP A 47 1.88 7.69 -8.55
CA TRP A 47 2.62 7.76 -7.28
C TRP A 47 3.49 6.52 -7.03
N LEU A 48 3.01 5.34 -7.42
CA LEU A 48 3.78 4.11 -7.30
C LEU A 48 5.00 4.11 -8.23
N ASN A 49 4.83 4.50 -9.49
CA ASN A 49 5.94 4.61 -10.43
C ASN A 49 6.98 5.63 -9.96
N ARG A 50 6.55 6.77 -9.44
CA ARG A 50 7.48 7.75 -8.84
C ARG A 50 8.27 7.15 -7.67
N TYR A 51 7.57 6.47 -6.75
CA TYR A 51 8.21 5.82 -5.61
C TYR A 51 9.25 4.77 -6.05
N LEU A 52 8.91 3.93 -7.04
CA LEU A 52 9.81 2.88 -7.55
C LEU A 52 11.02 3.46 -8.30
N ASN A 53 10.85 4.56 -9.02
CA ASN A 53 11.96 5.23 -9.71
C ASN A 53 12.95 5.90 -8.75
N GLU A 54 12.51 6.24 -7.53
CA GLU A 54 13.38 6.80 -6.48
C GLU A 54 14.12 5.70 -5.69
N GLN A 55 13.69 4.44 -5.80
CA GLN A 55 14.35 3.30 -5.17
C GLN A 55 15.57 2.82 -5.96
N LYS A 56 16.64 2.49 -5.23
CA LYS A 56 17.88 1.92 -5.77
C LYS A 56 18.17 0.51 -5.25
N ASP A 57 17.27 -0.05 -4.44
CA ASP A 57 17.41 -1.38 -3.86
C ASP A 57 16.84 -2.47 -4.79
N GLU A 58 17.33 -3.69 -4.60
CA GLU A 58 16.88 -4.89 -5.32
C GLU A 58 15.88 -5.74 -4.51
N ASP A 59 15.24 -5.18 -3.47
CA ASP A 59 14.28 -5.94 -2.67
C ASP A 59 13.03 -6.30 -3.50
N ALA A 60 12.54 -7.52 -3.34
CA ALA A 60 11.33 -7.98 -3.99
C ALA A 60 10.08 -7.24 -3.49
N ALA A 61 10.09 -6.70 -2.27
CA ALA A 61 8.98 -6.00 -1.66
C ALA A 61 8.60 -4.74 -2.45
N LEU A 62 7.29 -4.53 -2.62
CA LEU A 62 6.80 -3.30 -3.24
C LEU A 62 7.05 -2.07 -2.35
N PHE A 63 7.02 -2.22 -1.03
CA PHE A 63 7.28 -1.13 -0.09
C PHE A 63 8.41 -1.51 0.87
N VAL A 64 9.45 -0.67 0.90
CA VAL A 64 10.66 -0.88 1.70
C VAL A 64 10.96 0.26 2.67
N THR A 65 11.87 0.00 3.60
CA THR A 65 12.53 0.92 4.51
C THR A 65 14.04 0.92 4.26
N ASP A 66 14.66 2.06 4.56
CA ASP A 66 16.12 2.25 4.40
C ASP A 66 16.95 1.30 5.28
N ARG A 67 16.43 0.92 6.45
CA ARG A 67 17.08 -0.03 7.37
C ARG A 67 16.55 -1.44 7.20
N ALA A 68 17.43 -2.41 7.42
CA ALA A 68 17.05 -3.82 7.50
C ALA A 68 16.13 -4.10 8.72
N PRO A 69 15.17 -5.03 8.61
CA PRO A 69 14.76 -5.72 7.38
C PRO A 69 14.08 -4.73 6.43
N HIS A 70 14.53 -4.69 5.17
CA HIS A 70 14.11 -3.66 4.21
C HIS A 70 12.62 -3.69 3.93
N ARG A 71 11.91 -4.81 4.09
CA ARG A 71 10.44 -4.82 3.93
C ARG A 71 9.73 -3.99 5.00
N LEU A 72 8.83 -3.11 4.56
CA LEU A 72 8.00 -2.30 5.46
C LEU A 72 7.07 -3.16 6.32
N SER A 73 7.16 -3.01 7.65
CA SER A 73 6.29 -3.75 8.57
C SER A 73 4.89 -3.13 8.71
N ILE A 74 3.94 -3.91 9.23
CA ILE A 74 2.59 -3.42 9.57
C ILE A 74 2.66 -2.25 10.56
N ALA A 75 3.53 -2.35 11.58
CA ALA A 75 3.67 -1.32 12.60
C ALA A 75 4.19 0.00 12.00
N GLN A 76 5.24 -0.06 11.17
CA GLN A 76 5.76 1.11 10.48
C GLN A 76 4.73 1.70 9.51
N THR A 77 3.99 0.86 8.78
CA THR A 77 2.94 1.33 7.88
C THR A 77 1.85 2.09 8.64
N ARG A 78 1.41 1.59 9.81
CA ARG A 78 0.45 2.30 10.69
C ARG A 78 1.02 3.63 11.18
N TYR A 79 2.29 3.64 11.57
CA TYR A 79 2.98 4.86 12.03
C TYR A 79 3.04 5.92 10.92
N ILE A 80 3.39 5.53 9.69
CA ILE A 80 3.39 6.42 8.53
C ILE A 80 2.00 6.99 8.27
N ILE A 81 0.95 6.15 8.27
CA ILE A 81 -0.44 6.59 8.07
C ILE A 81 -0.85 7.59 9.16
N LYS A 82 -0.52 7.31 10.43
CA LYS A 82 -0.79 8.22 11.55
C LYS A 82 -0.09 9.57 11.38
N ASN A 83 1.20 9.57 11.01
CA ASN A 83 1.94 10.82 10.77
C ASN A 83 1.40 11.62 9.57
N VAL A 84 0.97 10.95 8.51
CA VAL A 84 0.29 11.61 7.39
C VAL A 84 -1.03 12.23 7.86
N SER A 85 -1.81 11.52 8.68
CA SER A 85 -3.05 12.04 9.27
C SER A 85 -2.81 13.26 10.16
N LEU A 86 -1.79 13.23 11.01
CA LEU A 86 -1.47 14.35 11.92
C LEU A 86 -1.03 15.62 11.17
N ARG A 87 -0.45 15.47 9.98
CA ARG A 87 -0.09 16.61 9.10
C ARG A 87 -1.26 17.10 8.26
N SER A 88 -2.36 16.36 8.21
CA SER A 88 -3.54 16.80 7.49
C SER A 88 -4.31 17.80 8.33
N GLU A 89 -4.93 18.79 7.70
CA GLU A 89 -5.79 19.78 8.38
C GLU A 89 -7.06 19.16 8.99
N PHE A 90 -7.28 17.87 8.73
CA PHE A 90 -8.30 17.09 9.40
C PHE A 90 -7.84 16.76 10.82
N ASN A 91 -8.41 17.45 11.81
CA ASN A 91 -8.24 17.23 13.25
C ASN A 91 -8.79 15.87 13.75
N LYS A 92 -8.74 14.83 12.90
CA LYS A 92 -9.28 13.50 13.16
C LYS A 92 -8.24 12.45 12.80
N GLU A 93 -7.97 11.54 13.72
CA GLU A 93 -7.03 10.43 13.49
C GLU A 93 -7.60 9.49 12.42
N ILE A 94 -6.88 9.37 11.30
CA ILE A 94 -7.21 8.47 10.19
C ILE A 94 -6.46 7.14 10.40
N SER A 95 -7.23 6.08 10.57
CA SER A 95 -6.75 4.71 10.67
C SER A 95 -6.84 3.95 9.34
N PRO A 96 -6.05 2.87 9.15
CA PRO A 96 -6.16 2.00 7.98
C PRO A 96 -7.56 1.47 7.71
N HIS A 97 -8.35 1.23 8.77
CA HIS A 97 -9.72 0.75 8.64
C HIS A 97 -10.64 1.82 8.03
N GLN A 98 -10.50 3.08 8.43
CA GLN A 98 -11.28 4.20 7.88
C GLN A 98 -10.97 4.45 6.41
N LEU A 99 -9.70 4.34 6.01
CA LEU A 99 -9.31 4.43 4.59
C LEU A 99 -9.96 3.33 3.74
N ARG A 100 -10.01 2.10 4.26
CA ARG A 100 -10.68 0.99 3.58
C ARG A 100 -12.19 1.19 3.50
N HIS A 101 -12.81 1.71 4.54
CA HIS A 101 -14.24 2.00 4.54
C HIS A 101 -14.59 3.07 3.50
N SER A 102 -13.76 4.11 3.42
CA SER A 102 -13.92 5.19 2.44
C SER A 102 -13.88 4.67 0.99
N TYR A 103 -13.02 3.70 0.67
CA TYR A 103 -13.04 3.02 -0.64
C TYR A 103 -14.40 2.39 -0.96
N ALA A 104 -15.01 1.69 0.00
CA ALA A 104 -16.29 1.03 -0.22
C ALA A 104 -17.46 2.02 -0.40
N THR A 105 -17.23 3.31 -0.12
CA THR A 105 -18.24 4.36 -0.19
C THR A 105 -18.07 5.24 -1.43
N HIS A 106 -17.00 5.06 -2.22
CA HIS A 106 -16.58 5.99 -3.27
C HIS A 106 -16.34 5.34 -4.63
#